data_AF-M6FD08-F1
#
_entry.id   AF-M6FD08-F1
#
_cell.length_a   1.000
_cell.length_b   1.000
_cell.length_c   1.000
_cell.angle_alpha   90.00
_cell.angle_beta   90.00
_cell.angle_gamma   90.00
#
_symmetry.space_group_name_H-M   'P 1'
#
loop_
_entity.id
_entity.type
_entity.pdbx_description
1 polymer ?
#
loop_
_entity_poly.entity_id
_entity_poly.type
_entity_poly.pdbx_seq_one_letter_code
_entity_poly.pdbx_strand_id
1 'polypeptide(L)'
;MITQIYFRFDLLENVFELDAFVQLIQNELLGFDHEIRESSNYFAGFYHKFKTKENIINVANADDTCFHDYHYVVTFNKDENSLQDKIIKLAETWVLKGWTVSIPDGPLIEDLTRTCYLNEDGKIIWKEHRVEPHKN
;
A
#
# COMPACT_ATOMS: atom_id res chain seq x y z
N MET A 1 -10.69 7.83 -12.02
CA MET A 1 -9.46 8.46 -11.49
C MET A 1 -8.42 7.36 -11.32
N ILE A 2 -7.12 7.69 -11.26
CA ILE A 2 -6.10 6.74 -10.80
C ILE A 2 -6.02 6.90 -9.29
N THR A 3 -6.06 5.81 -8.54
CA THR A 3 -5.91 5.84 -7.07
C THR A 3 -4.61 5.16 -6.67
N GLN A 4 -3.83 5.81 -5.81
CA GLN A 4 -2.59 5.28 -5.26
C GLN A 4 -2.74 5.04 -3.77
N ILE A 5 -2.22 3.91 -3.29
CA ILE A 5 -2.23 3.52 -1.89
C ILE A 5 -0.80 3.26 -1.49
N TYR A 6 -0.36 3.92 -0.42
CA TYR A 6 0.99 3.80 0.09
C TYR A 6 0.99 2.94 1.34
N PHE A 7 1.91 1.99 1.42
CA PHE A 7 2.06 1.06 2.54
C PHE A 7 3.36 1.36 3.28
N ARG A 8 3.23 1.64 4.57
CA ARG A 8 4.34 1.75 5.51
C ARG A 8 4.25 0.64 6.55
N PHE A 9 5.34 -0.08 6.76
CA PHE A 9 5.50 -1.10 7.79
C PHE A 9 6.26 -0.53 9.00
N ASP A 10 6.17 -1.14 10.17
CA ASP A 10 6.95 -0.78 11.38
C ASP A 10 8.41 -1.25 11.32
N LEU A 11 9.06 -1.00 10.18
CA LEU A 11 10.44 -1.39 9.91
C LEU A 11 11.28 -0.17 9.48
N LEU A 12 12.54 -0.17 9.89
CA LEU A 12 13.49 0.94 9.66
C LEU A 12 13.88 1.10 8.17
N GLU A 13 13.79 0.04 7.36
CA GLU A 13 14.13 0.02 5.93
C GLU A 13 13.15 -0.89 5.17
N ASN A 14 13.18 -0.89 3.83
CA ASN A 14 12.46 -1.87 3.00
C ASN A 14 12.96 -3.28 3.31
N VAL A 15 12.19 -4.08 4.07
CA VAL A 15 12.66 -5.42 4.49
C VAL A 15 12.23 -6.53 3.53
N PHE A 16 11.16 -6.37 2.75
CA PHE A 16 10.72 -7.39 1.79
C PHE A 16 11.17 -7.05 0.37
N GLU A 17 11.58 -8.08 -0.37
CA GLU A 17 11.69 -7.96 -1.82
C GLU A 17 10.32 -7.56 -2.39
N LEU A 18 10.31 -6.60 -3.31
CA LEU A 18 9.09 -6.11 -3.98
C LEU A 18 8.23 -7.26 -4.51
N ASP A 19 8.87 -8.30 -5.05
CA ASP A 19 8.24 -9.53 -5.53
C ASP A 19 7.34 -10.21 -4.48
N ALA A 20 7.81 -10.32 -3.23
CA ALA A 20 7.05 -10.96 -2.15
C ALA A 20 5.82 -10.13 -1.77
N PHE A 21 5.98 -8.79 -1.72
CA PHE A 21 4.88 -7.88 -1.51
C PHE A 21 3.85 -8.01 -2.65
N VAL A 22 4.30 -8.00 -3.90
CA VAL A 22 3.45 -8.11 -5.10
C VAL A 22 2.65 -9.40 -5.11
N GLN A 23 3.27 -10.54 -4.83
CA GLN A 23 2.58 -11.83 -4.81
C GLN A 23 1.41 -11.83 -3.82
N LEU A 24 1.57 -11.19 -2.67
CA LEU A 24 0.52 -11.09 -1.67
C LEU A 24 -0.61 -10.17 -2.12
N ILE A 25 -0.30 -9.00 -2.69
CA ILE A 25 -1.32 -8.11 -3.24
C ILE A 25 -2.07 -8.81 -4.38
N GLN A 26 -1.36 -9.49 -5.27
CA GLN A 26 -1.95 -10.23 -6.39
C GLN A 26 -2.89 -11.33 -5.89
N ASN A 27 -2.49 -12.11 -4.88
CA ASN A 27 -3.34 -13.17 -4.32
C ASN A 27 -4.62 -12.62 -3.67
N GLU A 28 -4.50 -11.56 -2.86
CA GLU A 28 -5.65 -10.95 -2.19
C GLU A 28 -6.63 -10.32 -3.19
N LEU A 29 -6.11 -9.69 -4.24
CA LEU A 29 -6.93 -9.07 -5.29
C LEU A 29 -7.38 -10.04 -6.40
N LEU A 30 -7.07 -11.33 -6.26
CA LEU A 30 -7.34 -12.37 -7.26
C LEU A 30 -6.80 -12.00 -8.66
N GLY A 31 -5.57 -11.49 -8.67
CA GLY A 31 -4.91 -10.94 -9.84
C GLY A 31 -4.32 -12.00 -10.78
N PHE A 32 -4.32 -11.70 -12.07
CA PHE A 32 -3.81 -12.53 -13.16
C PHE A 32 -3.04 -11.69 -14.19
N ASP A 33 -2.44 -12.33 -15.20
CA ASP A 33 -1.61 -11.67 -16.22
C ASP A 33 -0.47 -10.81 -15.63
N HIS A 34 0.29 -11.37 -14.68
CA HIS A 34 1.41 -10.66 -14.06
C HIS A 34 2.57 -10.45 -15.04
N GLU A 35 3.03 -9.20 -15.14
CA GLU A 35 4.21 -8.78 -15.87
C GLU A 35 5.07 -7.81 -15.03
N ILE A 36 6.38 -7.79 -15.27
CA ILE A 36 7.30 -6.81 -14.72
C ILE A 36 7.65 -5.82 -15.83
N ARG A 37 7.60 -4.52 -15.54
CA ARG A 37 7.88 -3.46 -16.51
C ARG A 37 8.89 -2.46 -15.95
N GLU A 38 9.79 -2.02 -16.81
CA GLU A 38 10.68 -0.90 -16.52
C GLU A 38 9.87 0.39 -16.52
N SER A 39 10.10 1.24 -15.53
CA SER A 39 9.45 2.55 -15.44
C SER A 39 10.35 3.63 -16.01
N SER A 40 9.83 4.41 -16.94
CA SER A 40 10.50 5.61 -17.44
C SER A 40 10.20 6.88 -16.62
N ASN A 41 9.31 6.80 -15.60
CA ASN A 41 8.91 7.93 -14.73
C ASN A 41 8.34 7.44 -13.38
N TYR A 42 8.44 8.26 -12.32
CA TYR A 42 7.77 8.18 -11.00
C TYR A 42 7.97 6.93 -10.12
N PHE A 43 8.57 5.84 -10.62
CA PHE A 43 8.90 4.64 -9.84
C PHE A 43 10.38 4.35 -10.00
N ALA A 44 11.08 4.05 -8.90
CA ALA A 44 12.49 3.71 -8.93
C ALA A 44 12.72 2.39 -9.69
N GLY A 45 13.11 2.48 -10.97
CA GLY A 45 13.53 1.36 -11.80
C GLY A 45 12.37 0.56 -12.43
N PHE A 46 11.65 -0.24 -11.64
CA PHE A 46 10.67 -1.21 -12.16
C PHE A 46 9.36 -1.20 -11.35
N TYR A 47 8.27 -1.62 -12.00
CA TYR A 47 6.99 -1.90 -11.34
C TYR A 47 6.42 -3.23 -11.82
N HIS A 48 5.66 -3.86 -10.95
CA HIS A 48 4.89 -5.05 -11.25
C HIS A 48 3.51 -4.63 -11.68
N LYS A 49 2.97 -5.28 -12.70
CA LYS A 49 1.64 -5.02 -13.23
C LYS A 49 0.87 -6.30 -13.37
N PHE A 50 -0.36 -6.31 -12.90
CA PHE A 50 -1.30 -7.41 -13.09
C PHE A 50 -2.71 -6.88 -13.27
N LYS A 51 -3.64 -7.76 -13.66
CA LYS A 51 -5.05 -7.43 -13.84
C LYS A 51 -5.88 -8.10 -12.75
N THR A 52 -6.93 -7.43 -12.30
CA THR A 52 -8.04 -8.05 -11.58
C THR A 52 -9.23 -8.15 -12.53
N LYS A 53 -10.34 -8.74 -12.08
CA LYS A 53 -11.60 -8.72 -12.84
C LYS A 53 -12.05 -7.30 -13.20
N GLU A 54 -11.67 -6.31 -12.39
CA GLU A 54 -12.14 -4.95 -12.50
C GLU A 54 -11.04 -4.01 -12.99
N ASN A 55 -9.75 -4.26 -12.74
CA ASN A 55 -8.75 -3.20 -12.82
C ASN A 55 -7.39 -3.67 -13.33
N ILE A 56 -6.53 -2.70 -13.61
CA ILE A 56 -5.11 -2.91 -13.84
C ILE A 56 -4.41 -2.33 -12.61
N ILE A 57 -3.65 -3.18 -11.93
CA ILE A 57 -2.95 -2.86 -10.70
C ILE A 57 -1.47 -2.78 -11.01
N ASN A 58 -0.83 -1.70 -10.57
CA ASN A 58 0.62 -1.57 -10.59
C ASN A 58 1.14 -1.52 -9.16
N VAL A 59 2.26 -2.18 -8.89
CA VAL A 59 2.88 -2.23 -7.56
C VAL A 59 4.36 -1.92 -7.71
N ALA A 60 4.87 -1.01 -6.89
CA ALA A 60 6.26 -0.57 -6.93
C ALA A 60 6.76 -0.21 -5.53
N ASN A 61 8.07 0.00 -5.41
CA ASN A 61 8.62 0.72 -4.25
C ASN A 61 8.08 2.16 -4.27
N ALA A 62 7.77 2.69 -3.10
CA ALA A 62 7.46 4.10 -2.98
C ALA A 62 8.74 4.91 -3.28
N ASP A 63 8.61 6.03 -4.00
CA ASP A 63 9.75 6.87 -4.36
C ASP A 63 10.24 7.64 -3.11
N ASP A 64 11.51 7.40 -2.76
CA ASP A 64 12.20 8.05 -1.63
C ASP A 64 12.18 9.59 -1.73
N THR A 65 12.09 10.16 -2.94
CA THR A 65 12.15 11.63 -3.11
C THR A 65 10.90 12.37 -2.65
N CYS A 66 9.74 11.72 -2.64
CA CYS A 66 8.48 12.34 -2.22
C CYS A 66 7.92 11.73 -0.92
N PHE A 67 8.24 10.48 -0.60
CA PHE A 67 7.52 9.71 0.43
C PHE A 67 8.45 8.80 1.25
N HIS A 68 9.51 9.37 1.84
CA HIS A 68 10.57 8.68 2.60
C HIS A 68 10.12 7.68 3.68
N ASP A 69 8.90 7.84 4.20
CA ASP A 69 8.36 6.99 5.27
C ASP A 69 7.58 5.77 4.77
N TYR A 70 7.28 5.68 3.47
CA TYR A 70 6.51 4.58 2.88
C TYR A 70 7.41 3.62 2.11
N HIS A 71 7.08 2.33 2.16
CA HIS A 71 7.89 1.27 1.54
C HIS A 71 7.39 0.92 0.13
N TYR A 72 6.08 0.81 -0.04
CA TYR A 72 5.48 0.38 -1.31
C TYR A 72 4.29 1.26 -1.70
N VAL A 73 4.01 1.27 -3.00
CA VAL A 73 2.84 1.91 -3.58
C VAL A 73 2.07 0.92 -4.46
N VAL A 74 0.75 0.87 -4.28
CA VAL A 74 -0.19 0.10 -5.09
C VAL A 74 -1.09 1.09 -5.83
N THR A 75 -1.07 1.04 -7.15
CA THR A 75 -1.82 1.93 -8.04
C THR A 75 -2.95 1.18 -8.73
N PHE A 76 -4.16 1.70 -8.60
CA PHE A 76 -5.38 1.25 -9.26
C PHE A 76 -5.67 2.19 -10.43
N ASN A 77 -5.67 1.68 -11.67
CA ASN A 77 -5.84 2.52 -12.88
C ASN A 77 -7.26 3.05 -13.09
N LYS A 78 -8.23 2.55 -12.35
CA LYS A 78 -9.59 3.09 -12.25
C LYS A 78 -10.10 2.99 -10.82
N ASP A 79 -11.11 3.79 -10.49
CA ASP A 79 -11.81 3.66 -9.21
C ASP A 79 -12.61 2.37 -9.19
N GLU A 80 -12.56 1.67 -8.06
CA GLU A 80 -13.35 0.47 -7.83
C GLU A 80 -14.43 0.75 -6.78
N ASN A 81 -15.60 0.16 -6.98
CA ASN A 81 -16.58 0.07 -5.92
C ASN A 81 -15.96 -0.75 -4.78
N SER A 82 -16.16 -0.31 -3.53
CA SER A 82 -15.56 -0.93 -2.35
C SER A 82 -14.02 -0.89 -2.32
N LEU A 83 -13.38 0.06 -3.01
CA LEU A 83 -11.92 0.22 -2.96
C LEU A 83 -11.43 0.28 -1.52
N GLN A 84 -12.05 1.13 -0.68
CA GLN A 84 -11.72 1.26 0.75
C GLN A 84 -11.78 -0.07 1.51
N ASP A 85 -12.80 -0.90 1.28
CA ASP A 85 -12.90 -2.23 1.91
C ASP A 85 -11.75 -3.14 1.48
N LYS A 86 -11.32 -3.06 0.20
CA LYS A 86 -10.16 -3.80 -0.30
C LYS A 86 -8.86 -3.29 0.33
N ILE A 87 -8.70 -1.97 0.51
CA ILE A 87 -7.53 -1.40 1.20
C ILE A 87 -7.44 -1.91 2.63
N ILE A 88 -8.56 -1.85 3.36
CA ILE A 88 -8.66 -2.32 4.75
C ILE A 88 -8.26 -3.80 4.82
N LYS A 89 -8.84 -4.65 3.96
CA LYS A 89 -8.50 -6.08 3.92
C LYS A 89 -7.04 -6.34 3.61
N LEU A 90 -6.46 -5.61 2.64
CA LEU A 90 -5.04 -5.74 2.31
C LEU A 90 -4.16 -5.44 3.53
N ALA A 91 -4.42 -4.33 4.24
CA ALA A 91 -3.70 -3.99 5.46
C ALA A 91 -3.89 -5.03 6.58
N GLU A 92 -5.11 -5.52 6.78
CA GLU A 92 -5.42 -6.55 7.78
C GLU A 92 -4.72 -7.88 7.50
N THR A 93 -4.64 -8.30 6.22
CA THR A 93 -3.91 -9.50 5.81
C THR A 93 -2.42 -9.42 6.19
N TRP A 94 -1.81 -8.24 6.08
CA TRP A 94 -0.44 -8.01 6.52
C TRP A 94 -0.31 -8.02 8.04
N VAL A 95 -1.27 -7.42 8.73
CA VAL A 95 -1.30 -7.39 10.20
C VAL A 95 -1.42 -8.80 10.79
N LEU A 96 -2.22 -9.67 10.18
CA LEU A 96 -2.32 -11.09 10.55
C LEU A 96 -1.01 -11.87 10.33
N LYS A 97 -0.06 -11.34 9.55
CA LYS A 97 1.29 -11.91 9.39
C LYS A 97 2.30 -11.36 10.41
N GLY A 98 1.84 -10.54 11.36
CA GLY A 98 2.65 -10.01 12.46
C GLY A 98 3.22 -8.62 12.23
N TRP A 99 2.71 -7.88 11.25
CA TRP A 99 3.20 -6.55 10.91
C TRP A 99 2.31 -5.44 11.45
N THR A 100 2.87 -4.26 11.67
CA THR A 100 2.07 -3.03 11.79
C THR A 100 2.07 -2.33 10.44
N VAL A 101 0.90 -1.95 9.93
CA VAL A 101 0.76 -1.33 8.60
C VAL A 101 0.10 0.03 8.71
N SER A 102 0.69 1.05 8.10
CA SER A 102 0.12 2.39 7.99
C SER A 102 -0.22 2.72 6.54
N ILE A 103 -1.42 3.24 6.32
CA ILE A 103 -1.96 3.64 5.02
C ILE A 103 -2.55 5.06 5.11
N PRO A 104 -2.55 5.85 4.03
CA PRO A 104 -3.32 7.10 3.96
C PRO A 104 -4.84 6.83 4.01
N ASP A 105 -5.60 7.68 4.70
CA ASP A 105 -7.08 7.62 4.74
C ASP A 105 -7.74 8.46 3.62
N GLY A 106 -6.94 9.08 2.75
CA GLY A 106 -7.38 9.91 1.65
C GLY A 106 -6.46 9.81 0.42
N PRO A 107 -6.83 10.45 -0.70
CA PRO A 107 -6.00 10.50 -1.91
C PRO A 107 -4.72 11.31 -1.73
N LEU A 108 -4.66 12.13 -0.67
CA LEU A 108 -3.50 12.91 -0.27
C LEU A 108 -2.93 12.31 1.02
N ILE A 109 -1.64 12.00 1.00
CA ILE A 109 -0.91 11.40 2.13
C ILE A 109 -0.82 12.35 3.34
N GLU A 110 -0.95 13.67 3.09
CA GLU A 110 -0.69 14.73 4.07
C GLU A 110 -1.82 14.96 5.10
N ASP A 111 -3.02 14.40 4.88
CA ASP A 111 -4.20 14.73 5.70
C ASP A 111 -4.38 13.81 6.91
N LEU A 112 -4.35 12.50 6.69
CA LEU A 112 -4.65 11.51 7.73
C LEU A 112 -4.00 10.16 7.39
N THR A 113 -3.24 9.62 8.33
CA THR A 113 -2.69 8.26 8.23
C THR A 113 -3.41 7.35 9.23
N ARG A 114 -3.72 6.12 8.82
CA ARG A 114 -4.29 5.09 9.68
C ARG A 114 -3.32 3.95 9.84
N THR A 115 -3.07 3.56 11.08
CA THR A 115 -2.19 2.45 11.43
C THR A 115 -3.03 1.28 11.93
N CYS A 116 -2.78 0.11 11.36
CA CYS A 116 -3.41 -1.16 11.65
C CYS A 116 -2.38 -2.09 12.32
N TYR A 117 -2.74 -2.74 13.43
CA TYR A 117 -1.85 -3.64 14.17
C TYR A 117 -2.65 -4.68 14.98
N LEU A 118 -1.99 -5.76 15.41
CA LEU A 118 -2.53 -6.71 16.39
C LEU A 118 -2.26 -6.22 17.81
N ASN A 119 -3.29 -6.16 18.65
CA ASN A 119 -3.11 -5.93 20.08
C ASN A 119 -2.66 -7.21 20.82
N GLU A 120 -2.42 -7.10 22.12
CA GLU A 120 -2.00 -8.22 22.98
C GLU A 120 -3.01 -9.38 23.02
N ASP A 121 -4.29 -9.12 22.71
CA ASP A 121 -5.35 -10.13 22.63
C ASP A 121 -5.47 -10.78 21.23
N GLY A 122 -4.60 -10.42 20.28
CA GLY A 122 -4.67 -10.89 18.89
C GLY A 122 -5.82 -10.29 18.08
N LYS A 123 -6.38 -9.15 18.51
CA LYS A 123 -7.41 -8.40 17.77
C LYS A 123 -6.76 -7.33 16.90
N ILE A 124 -7.29 -7.17 15.69
CA ILE A 124 -6.91 -6.09 14.78
C ILE A 124 -7.46 -4.76 15.33
N ILE A 125 -6.59 -3.78 15.50
CA ILE A 125 -6.91 -2.42 15.95
C ILE A 125 -6.48 -1.43 14.87
N TRP A 126 -7.35 -0.45 14.62
CA TRP A 126 -7.08 0.68 13.75
C TRP A 126 -6.93 1.96 14.59
N LYS A 127 -5.86 2.71 14.36
CA LYS A 127 -5.59 3.99 15.01
C LYS A 127 -5.39 5.09 13.97
N GLU A 128 -6.10 6.19 14.13
CA GLU A 128 -5.94 7.38 13.29
C GLU A 128 -4.82 8.28 13.83
N HIS A 129 -3.99 8.76 12.91
CA HIS A 129 -2.93 9.72 13.14
C HIS A 129 -3.25 10.97 12.31
N ARG A 130 -3.59 12.06 13.01
CA ARG A 130 -3.64 13.39 12.39
C ARG A 130 -2.22 13.93 12.35
N VAL A 131 -1.77 14.38 11.18
CA VAL A 131 -0.51 15.12 11.09
C VAL A 131 -0.70 16.43 11.87
N GLU A 132 0.09 16.67 12.91
CA GLU A 132 0.11 17.98 13.54
C GLU A 132 0.58 18.99 12.48
N PRO A 133 -0.16 20.09 12.22
CA PRO A 133 0.25 21.06 11.22
C PRO A 133 1.65 21.54 11.58
N HIS A 134 2.59 21.44 10.63
CA HIS A 134 3.90 22.03 10.78
C HIS A 134 3.71 23.51 11.15
N LYS A 135 4.14 23.86 12.37
CA LYS A 135 4.23 25.26 12.78
C LYS A 135 5.34 25.89 11.94
N ASN A 136 4.94 26.56 10.85
CA ASN A 136 5.78 27.56 10.19
C ASN A 136 6.09 28.71 11.15
#